data_AF-F6BD73-F1
#
_entry.id   AF-F6BD73-F1
#
_cell.length_a   1.000
_cell.length_b   1.000
_cell.length_c   1.000
_cell.angle_alpha   90.00
_cell.angle_beta   90.00
_cell.angle_gamma   90.00
#
_symmetry.space_group_name_H-M   'P 1'
#
loop_
_entity.id
_entity.type
_entity.pdbx_description
1 polymer ?
#
loop_
_entity_poly.entity_id
_entity_poly.type
_entity_poly.pdbx_seq_one_letter_code
_entity_poly.pdbx_strand_id
1 'polypeptide(L)'
;MKGAKLNDKKIRKIITWKEKGFETSRIAKKVGVTPRRVQQIWKEYRETGEIPKIKRRGRKPKKISKEEINLVLKAVEEYKGTSPVHLEKYIERKHNIHIPHNRIYTFLNADSIYMAFQSLRVYRSII
;
A
#
# COMPACT_ATOMS: atom_id res chain seq x y z
N MET A 1 16.14 -21.78 -14.79
CA MET A 1 14.69 -21.54 -15.05
C MET A 1 14.38 -20.06 -14.84
N LYS A 2 13.93 -19.31 -15.87
CA LYS A 2 13.43 -17.94 -15.69
C LYS A 2 12.15 -18.00 -14.84
N GLY A 3 12.15 -17.34 -13.68
CA GLY A 3 11.00 -17.29 -12.78
C GLY A 3 9.85 -16.49 -13.41
N ALA A 4 8.93 -17.17 -14.07
CA ALA A 4 7.78 -16.51 -14.69
C ALA A 4 6.83 -16.00 -13.59
N LYS A 5 6.49 -14.71 -13.64
CA LYS A 5 5.54 -14.08 -12.72
C LYS A 5 4.24 -14.91 -12.65
N LEU A 6 3.81 -15.22 -11.43
CA LEU A 6 2.53 -15.86 -11.17
C LEU A 6 1.41 -14.84 -11.43
N ASN A 7 0.31 -15.29 -12.04
CA ASN A 7 -0.88 -14.49 -12.31
C ASN A 7 -2.13 -15.29 -11.93
N ASP A 8 -3.27 -14.65 -11.76
CA ASP A 8 -4.52 -15.27 -11.30
C ASP A 8 -4.97 -16.41 -12.23
N LYS A 9 -4.81 -16.26 -13.55
CA LYS A 9 -5.07 -17.33 -14.53
C LYS A 9 -4.24 -18.59 -14.26
N LYS A 10 -2.99 -18.44 -13.84
CA LYS A 10 -2.11 -19.57 -13.50
C LYS A 10 -2.54 -20.23 -12.19
N ILE A 11 -2.99 -19.44 -11.21
CA ILE A 11 -3.50 -19.95 -9.92
C ILE A 11 -4.74 -20.82 -10.15
N ARG A 12 -5.71 -20.32 -10.93
CA ARG A 12 -6.90 -21.11 -11.30
C ARG A 12 -6.52 -22.41 -11.99
N LYS A 13 -5.58 -22.35 -12.94
CA LYS A 13 -5.10 -23.52 -13.66
C LYS A 13 -4.41 -24.55 -12.75
N ILE A 14 -3.66 -24.09 -11.74
CA ILE A 14 -3.06 -24.96 -10.73
C ILE A 14 -4.16 -25.70 -9.94
N ILE A 15 -5.20 -24.98 -9.49
CA ILE A 15 -6.32 -25.56 -8.74
C ILE A 15 -7.07 -26.58 -9.58
N THR A 16 -7.48 -26.23 -10.80
CA THR A 16 -8.18 -27.14 -11.71
C THR A 16 -7.37 -28.41 -11.99
N TRP A 17 -6.06 -28.31 -12.14
CA TRP A 17 -5.21 -29.49 -12.35
C TRP A 17 -5.00 -30.30 -11.06
N LYS A 18 -5.02 -29.66 -9.90
CA LYS A 18 -5.01 -30.37 -8.63
C LYS A 18 -6.30 -31.14 -8.37
N GLU A 19 -7.46 -30.56 -8.68
CA GLU A 19 -8.75 -31.23 -8.60
C GLU A 19 -8.83 -32.43 -9.55
N LYS A 20 -8.19 -32.35 -10.72
CA LYS A 20 -8.05 -33.47 -11.67
C LYS A 20 -7.01 -34.53 -11.25
N GLY A 21 -6.35 -34.38 -10.10
CA GLY A 21 -5.40 -35.36 -9.58
C GLY A 21 -3.99 -35.32 -10.21
N PHE A 22 -3.62 -34.25 -10.94
CA PHE A 22 -2.29 -34.17 -11.51
C PHE A 22 -1.18 -34.00 -10.45
N GLU A 23 -0.02 -34.62 -10.70
CA GLU A 23 1.14 -34.49 -9.84
C GLU A 23 1.68 -33.04 -9.75
N THR A 24 2.11 -32.67 -8.54
CA THR A 24 2.66 -31.34 -8.23
C THR A 24 3.84 -30.98 -9.12
N SER A 25 4.74 -31.94 -9.38
CA SER A 25 5.95 -31.79 -10.20
C SER A 25 5.60 -31.41 -11.65
N ARG A 26 4.61 -32.08 -12.24
CA ARG A 26 4.11 -31.85 -13.60
C ARG A 26 3.45 -30.48 -13.71
N ILE A 27 2.59 -30.13 -12.75
CA ILE A 27 1.94 -28.82 -12.69
C ILE A 27 2.99 -27.70 -12.60
N ALA A 28 3.97 -27.85 -11.70
CA ALA A 28 5.05 -26.90 -11.49
C ALA A 28 5.86 -26.64 -12.77
N LYS A 29 6.30 -27.70 -13.44
CA LYS A 29 7.03 -27.62 -14.73
C LYS A 29 6.22 -26.90 -15.80
N LYS A 30 4.94 -27.25 -15.95
CA LYS A 30 4.08 -26.70 -17.01
C LYS A 30 3.66 -25.25 -16.77
N VAL A 31 3.53 -24.82 -15.52
CA VAL A 31 3.18 -23.44 -15.14
C VAL A 31 4.41 -22.54 -14.99
N GLY A 32 5.60 -23.12 -14.79
CA GLY A 32 6.87 -22.42 -14.60
C GLY A 32 7.04 -21.88 -13.18
N VAL A 33 6.59 -22.63 -12.17
CA VAL A 33 6.70 -22.28 -10.74
C VAL A 33 7.35 -23.41 -9.96
N THR A 34 7.79 -23.16 -8.73
CA THR A 34 8.34 -24.20 -7.87
C THR A 34 7.23 -25.13 -7.33
N PRO A 35 7.51 -26.43 -7.09
CA PRO A 35 6.54 -27.37 -6.51
C PRO A 35 5.98 -26.89 -5.17
N ARG A 36 6.81 -26.24 -4.34
CA ARG A 36 6.38 -25.64 -3.07
C ARG A 36 5.28 -24.59 -3.26
N ARG A 37 5.36 -23.76 -4.30
CA ARG A 37 4.33 -22.74 -4.55
C ARG A 37 3.00 -23.37 -4.96
N VAL A 38 3.03 -24.47 -5.71
CA VAL A 38 1.84 -25.25 -6.06
C VAL A 38 1.18 -25.82 -4.79
N GLN A 39 1.97 -26.41 -3.88
CA GLN A 39 1.45 -26.94 -2.61
C GLN A 39 0.83 -25.86 -1.72
N GLN A 40 1.46 -24.68 -1.62
CA GLN A 40 0.92 -23.55 -0.87
C GLN A 40 -0.44 -23.10 -1.41
N ILE A 41 -0.55 -22.93 -2.73
CA ILE A 41 -1.80 -22.51 -3.38
C ILE A 41 -2.90 -23.55 -3.15
N TRP A 42 -2.57 -24.84 -3.28
CA TRP A 42 -3.52 -25.93 -3.06
C TRP A 42 -3.99 -25.99 -1.60
N LYS A 43 -3.06 -25.83 -0.65
CA LYS A 43 -3.37 -25.79 0.78
C LYS A 43 -4.31 -24.63 1.11
N GLU A 44 -3.96 -23.41 0.67
CA GLU A 44 -4.76 -22.21 0.90
C GLU A 44 -6.19 -22.38 0.34
N TYR A 45 -6.33 -22.88 -0.88
CA TYR A 45 -7.65 -23.18 -1.48
C TYR A 45 -8.44 -24.24 -0.70
N ARG A 46 -7.79 -25.31 -0.24
CA ARG A 46 -8.44 -26.38 0.54
C ARG A 46 -8.90 -25.91 1.93
N GLU A 47 -8.20 -24.97 2.53
CA GLU A 47 -8.52 -24.43 3.86
C GLU A 47 -9.59 -23.35 3.80
N THR A 48 -9.56 -22.47 2.79
CA THR A 48 -10.50 -21.33 2.70
C THR A 48 -11.68 -21.57 1.77
N GLY A 49 -11.58 -22.53 0.83
CA GLY A 49 -12.54 -22.69 -0.27
C GLY A 49 -12.45 -21.58 -1.34
N GLU A 50 -11.58 -20.59 -1.14
CA GLU A 50 -11.45 -19.42 -2.01
C GLU A 50 -10.19 -19.50 -2.88
N ILE A 51 -10.27 -18.96 -4.09
CA ILE A 51 -9.12 -18.90 -5.01
C ILE A 51 -8.09 -17.91 -4.46
N PRO A 52 -6.85 -18.34 -4.14
CA PRO A 52 -5.83 -17.47 -3.58
C PRO A 52 -5.50 -16.30 -4.50
N LYS A 53 -5.55 -15.08 -3.97
CA LYS A 53 -5.19 -13.86 -4.70
C LYS A 53 -3.74 -13.49 -4.42
N ILE A 54 -3.02 -13.01 -5.44
CA ILE A 54 -1.66 -12.53 -5.26
C ILE A 54 -1.70 -11.23 -4.46
N LYS A 55 -1.27 -11.29 -3.20
CA LYS A 55 -1.11 -10.10 -2.36
C LYS A 55 0.01 -9.23 -2.91
N ARG A 56 -0.17 -7.90 -2.86
CA ARG A 56 0.92 -6.95 -3.18
C ARG A 56 2.11 -7.27 -2.28
N ARG A 57 3.24 -7.59 -2.91
CA ARG A 57 4.50 -7.86 -2.21
C ARG A 57 5.04 -6.54 -1.66
N GLY A 58 5.39 -6.50 -0.39
CA GLY A 58 5.97 -5.32 0.25
C GLY A 58 5.51 -5.13 1.69
N ARG A 59 6.19 -4.24 2.42
CA ARG A 59 5.81 -3.83 3.77
C ARG A 59 4.50 -3.06 3.70
N LYS A 60 3.50 -3.44 4.51
CA LYS A 60 2.28 -2.63 4.66
C LYS A 60 2.69 -1.25 5.19
N PRO A 61 2.15 -0.14 4.63
CA PRO A 61 2.43 1.18 5.16
C PRO A 61 2.01 1.22 6.64
N LYS A 62 2.81 1.88 7.48
CA LYS A 62 2.44 2.08 8.90
C LYS A 62 1.12 2.84 8.94
N LYS A 63 0.16 2.31 9.70
CA LYS A 63 -1.08 3.04 9.99
C LYS A 63 -0.71 4.37 10.64
N ILE A 64 -1.51 5.36 10.32
CA ILE A 64 -1.34 6.73 10.75
C ILE A 64 -2.08 6.87 12.08
N SER A 65 -1.43 7.43 13.10
CA SER A 65 -2.13 7.75 14.36
C SER A 65 -2.99 8.99 14.16
N LYS A 66 -4.17 9.02 14.80
CA LYS A 66 -5.03 10.22 14.83
C LYS A 66 -4.31 11.42 15.45
N GLU A 67 -3.41 11.17 16.40
CA GLU A 67 -2.60 12.19 17.06
C GLU A 67 -1.63 12.87 16.10
N GLU A 68 -0.98 12.09 15.22
CA GLU A 68 -0.07 12.62 14.19
C GLU A 68 -0.83 13.51 13.20
N ILE A 69 -2.05 13.12 12.81
CA ILE A 69 -2.92 13.91 11.91
C ILE A 69 -3.26 15.25 12.57
N ASN A 70 -3.74 15.20 13.82
CA ASN A 70 -4.12 16.41 14.56
C ASN A 70 -2.94 17.37 14.76
N LEU A 71 -1.73 16.83 14.99
CA LEU A 71 -0.52 17.65 15.12
C LEU A 71 -0.20 18.38 13.82
N VAL A 72 -0.29 17.68 12.69
CA VAL A 72 -0.03 18.26 11.37
C VAL A 72 -1.08 19.29 11.00
N LEU A 73 -2.36 19.06 11.32
CA LEU A 73 -3.44 20.02 11.12
C LEU A 73 -3.20 21.32 11.90
N LYS A 74 -2.89 21.22 13.19
CA LYS A 74 -2.57 22.39 14.03
C LYS A 74 -1.38 23.17 13.49
N ALA A 75 -0.32 22.47 13.08
CA ALA A 75 0.85 23.10 12.49
C ALA A 75 0.53 23.85 11.18
N VAL A 76 -0.37 23.33 10.34
CA VAL A 76 -0.83 24.00 9.11
C VAL A 76 -1.59 25.29 9.42
N GLU A 77 -2.49 25.26 10.41
CA GLU A 77 -3.26 26.44 10.83
C GLU A 77 -2.36 27.54 11.39
N GLU A 78 -1.39 27.18 12.24
CA GLU A 78 -0.52 28.13 12.95
C GLU A 78 0.59 28.70 12.06
N TYR A 79 1.25 27.85 11.27
CA TYR A 79 2.44 28.25 10.51
C TYR A 79 2.09 28.99 9.20
N LYS A 80 0.86 28.84 8.68
CA LYS A 80 0.39 29.34 7.37
C LYS A 80 1.25 28.95 6.15
N GLY A 81 2.41 28.33 6.36
CA GLY A 81 3.32 27.82 5.35
C GLY A 81 2.95 26.41 4.92
N THR A 82 2.95 26.20 3.61
CA THR A 82 2.30 25.05 2.96
C THR A 82 3.23 23.86 2.70
N SER A 83 4.54 24.08 2.77
CA SER A 83 5.50 23.08 2.33
C SER A 83 5.71 22.01 3.40
N PRO A 84 5.57 20.71 3.07
CA PRO A 84 5.78 19.60 4.01
C PRO A 84 7.14 19.63 4.71
N VAL A 85 8.18 20.10 4.03
CA VAL A 85 9.54 20.25 4.58
C VAL A 85 9.59 21.33 5.66
N HIS A 86 8.80 22.40 5.49
CA HIS A 86 8.73 23.47 6.48
C HIS A 86 7.87 23.06 7.68
N LEU A 87 6.78 22.33 7.44
CA LEU A 87 5.94 21.75 8.50
C LEU A 87 6.72 20.73 9.33
N GLU A 88 7.53 19.88 8.70
CA GLU A 88 8.44 18.95 9.40
C GLU A 88 9.34 19.70 10.38
N LYS A 89 10.07 20.73 9.92
CA LYS A 89 10.94 21.55 10.78
C LYS A 89 10.16 22.30 11.86
N TYR A 90 8.95 22.77 11.56
CA TYR A 90 8.12 23.48 12.53
C TYR A 90 7.66 22.56 13.66
N ILE A 91 7.13 21.37 13.30
CA ILE A 91 6.65 20.37 14.25
C ILE A 91 7.81 19.87 15.12
N GLU A 92 8.97 19.62 14.52
CA GLU A 92 10.16 19.20 15.25
C GLU A 92 10.60 20.26 16.27
N ARG A 93 10.62 21.54 15.90
CA ARG A 93 10.99 22.64 16.82
C ARG A 93 9.97 22.86 17.94
N LYS A 94 8.68 22.79 17.64
CA LYS A 94 7.62 23.16 18.59
C LYS A 94 7.19 22.00 19.50
N HIS A 95 7.17 20.79 18.95
CA HIS A 95 6.62 19.62 19.63
C HIS A 95 7.68 18.55 19.93
N ASN A 96 8.93 18.74 19.49
CA ASN A 96 10.03 17.77 19.66
C ASN A 96 9.69 16.37 19.12
N ILE A 97 8.81 16.31 18.12
CA ILE A 97 8.37 15.08 17.44
C ILE A 97 8.80 15.17 15.98
N HIS A 98 9.54 14.16 15.52
CA HIS A 98 9.96 14.08 14.13
C HIS A 98 8.90 13.35 13.28
N ILE A 99 8.23 14.08 12.39
CA ILE A 99 7.32 13.53 11.38
C ILE A 99 7.92 13.76 10.00
N PRO A 100 8.40 12.71 9.29
CA PRO A 100 8.99 12.85 7.97
C PRO A 100 8.05 13.54 6.97
N HIS A 101 8.56 14.45 6.14
CA HIS A 101 7.78 15.15 5.11
C HIS A 101 7.00 14.20 4.18
N ASN A 102 7.48 12.99 3.91
CA ASN A 102 6.73 12.01 3.11
C ASN A 102 5.44 11.54 3.79
N ARG A 103 5.43 11.46 5.13
CA ARG A 103 4.19 11.21 5.91
C ARG A 103 3.29 12.43 5.84
N ILE A 104 3.84 13.63 6.04
CA ILE A 104 3.08 14.89 5.93
C ILE A 104 2.45 15.04 4.54
N TYR A 105 3.20 14.73 3.49
CA TYR A 105 2.72 14.73 2.11
C TYR A 105 1.59 13.71 1.92
N THR A 106 1.71 12.51 2.51
CA THR A 106 0.63 11.52 2.46
C THR A 106 -0.62 12.03 3.20
N PHE A 107 -0.48 12.71 4.33
CA PHE A 107 -1.61 13.33 5.06
C PHE A 107 -2.31 14.38 4.21
N LEU A 108 -1.54 15.29 3.62
CA LEU A 108 -2.10 16.36 2.80
C LEU A 108 -2.79 15.84 1.54
N ASN A 109 -2.28 14.78 0.91
CA ASN A 109 -2.90 14.22 -0.30
C ASN A 109 -4.07 13.26 -0.03
N ALA A 110 -4.09 12.57 1.12
CA ALA A 110 -5.14 11.62 1.45
C ALA A 110 -6.42 12.32 1.90
N ASP A 111 -6.29 13.45 2.58
CA ASP A 111 -7.42 14.23 3.06
C ASP A 111 -7.77 15.36 2.07
N SER A 112 -9.08 15.60 1.93
CA SER A 112 -9.71 16.70 1.18
C SER A 112 -9.16 18.12 1.51
N ILE A 113 -8.28 18.22 2.50
CA ILE A 113 -7.54 19.41 2.95
C ILE A 113 -6.77 20.07 1.82
N TYR A 114 -6.10 19.32 0.93
CA TYR A 114 -5.37 19.93 -0.19
C TYR A 114 -6.30 20.56 -1.24
N MET A 115 -7.52 20.03 -1.42
CA MET A 115 -8.53 20.62 -2.31
C MET A 115 -9.15 21.89 -1.71
N ALA A 116 -9.41 21.89 -0.41
CA ALA A 116 -9.81 23.10 0.34
C ALA A 116 -8.70 24.16 0.37
N PHE A 117 -7.44 23.73 0.37
CA PHE A 117 -6.27 24.62 0.38
C PHE A 117 -5.95 25.21 -1.02
N GLN A 118 -6.05 24.41 -2.09
CA GLN A 118 -5.86 24.87 -3.47
C GLN A 118 -6.95 25.87 -3.89
N SER A 119 -8.19 25.67 -3.46
CA SER A 119 -9.30 26.60 -3.73
C SER A 119 -9.12 27.96 -3.04
N LEU A 120 -8.57 28.01 -1.82
CA LEU A 120 -8.17 29.26 -1.16
C LEU A 120 -7.01 29.98 -1.86
N ARG A 121 -6.14 29.24 -2.57
CA ARG A 121 -5.00 29.80 -3.31
C ARG A 121 -5.43 30.50 -4.60
N VAL A 122 -6.39 29.93 -5.33
CA VAL A 122 -6.94 30.53 -6.56
C VAL A 122 -7.68 31.84 -6.24
N TYR A 123 -8.37 31.91 -5.10
CA TYR A 123 -9.10 33.12 -4.67
C TYR A 123 -8.20 34.28 -4.23
N ARG A 124 -6.97 34.00 -3.74
CA ARG A 124 -6.03 35.03 -3.26
C ARG A 124 -5.06 35.57 -4.30
N SER A 125 -5.03 35.00 -5.50
CA SER A 125 -4.25 35.49 -6.64
C SER A 125 -5.06 36.34 -7.63
N ILE A 126 -6.36 36.53 -7.36
CA ILE A 126 -7.30 37.29 -8.22
C ILE A 126 -7.74 38.62 -7.54
N ILE A 127 -7.19 38.95 -6.36
CA ILE A 127 -7.35 40.25 -5.69
C ILE A 127 -5.96 40.85 -5.50
#